data_AF-A0A1B1G626-F1
#
_entry.id   AF-A0A1B1G626-F1
#
_cell.length_a   1.000
_cell.length_b   1.000
_cell.length_c   1.000
_cell.angle_alpha   90.00
_cell.angle_beta   90.00
_cell.angle_gamma   90.00
#
_symmetry.space_group_name_H-M   'P 1'
#
loop_
_entity.id
_entity.type
_entity.pdbx_description
1 polymer ?
#
loop_
_entity_poly.entity_id
_entity_poly.type
_entity_poly.pdbx_seq_one_letter_code
_entity_poly.pdbx_strand_id
1 'polypeptide(L)' 'MSLMNKREATGLSIVELSNRIASLYNTKLSPELIERIESKQTKLKNEDAQILAEFFNTTSEDLM' A
#
# COMPACT_ATOMS: atom_id res chain seq x y z
N MET A 1 -2.42 4.98 10.98
CA MET A 1 -3.13 5.84 10.00
C MET A 1 -3.41 4.98 8.77
N SER A 2 -4.64 4.59 8.45
CA SER A 2 -4.91 3.53 7.45
C SER A 2 -4.23 3.75 6.08
N LEU A 3 -3.89 2.67 5.38
CA LEU A 3 -3.33 2.68 4.01
C LEU A 3 -4.09 3.63 3.06
N MET A 4 -5.41 3.65 3.18
CA MET A 4 -6.29 4.56 2.44
C MET A 4 -5.95 6.03 2.65
N ASN A 5 -5.79 6.47 3.90
CA ASN A 5 -5.47 7.86 4.20
C ASN A 5 -4.12 8.27 3.60
N LYS A 6 -3.12 7.37 3.60
CA LYS A 6 -1.80 7.64 3.00
C LYS A 6 -1.89 7.75 1.49
N ARG A 7 -2.64 6.84 0.85
CA ARG A 7 -2.88 6.86 -0.59
C ARG A 7 -3.65 8.13 -1.01
N GLU A 8 -4.66 8.53 -0.26
CA GLU A 8 -5.38 9.78 -0.50
C GLU A 8 -4.50 11.01 -0.26
N ALA A 9 -3.63 10.99 0.76
CA ALA A 9 -2.68 12.07 1.02
C ALA A 9 -1.63 12.25 -0.08
N THR A 10 -1.26 11.18 -0.79
CA THR A 10 -0.38 11.27 -1.96
C THR A 10 -1.14 11.61 -3.25
N GLY A 11 -2.47 11.63 -3.22
CA GLY A 11 -3.32 11.86 -4.39
C GLY A 11 -3.22 10.73 -5.43
N LEU A 12 -2.75 9.54 -5.04
CA LEU A 12 -2.57 8.42 -5.94
C LEU A 12 -3.83 7.55 -5.99
N SER A 13 -4.23 7.15 -7.19
CA SER A 13 -5.20 6.07 -7.37
C SER A 13 -4.58 4.73 -6.97
N ILE A 14 -5.41 3.75 -6.61
CA ILE A 14 -4.96 2.39 -6.27
C ILE A 14 -4.07 1.78 -7.36
N VAL A 15 -4.45 2.01 -8.63
CA VAL A 15 -3.68 1.56 -9.81
C VAL A 15 -2.33 2.28 -9.92
N GLU A 16 -2.30 3.59 -9.71
CA GLU A 16 -1.07 4.39 -9.73
C GLU A 16 -0.10 3.97 -8.62
N LEU A 17 -0.63 3.75 -7.42
CA LEU A 17 0.12 3.24 -6.28
C LEU A 17 0.69 1.86 -6.58
N SER A 18 -0.15 0.93 -7.05
CA SER A 18 0.27 -0.42 -7.42
C SER A 18 1.37 -0.40 -8.48
N ASN A 19 1.20 0.37 -9.56
CA ASN A 19 2.19 0.49 -10.62
C ASN A 19 3.52 1.07 -10.13
N ARG A 20 3.49 2.14 -9.32
CA ARG A 20 4.70 2.75 -8.78
C ARG A 20 5.46 1.79 -7.87
N ILE A 21 4.75 1.12 -6.96
CA ILE A 21 5.41 0.21 -6.02
C ILE A 21 5.89 -1.05 -6.74
N ALA A 22 5.12 -1.59 -7.69
CA ALA A 22 5.57 -2.69 -8.54
C ALA A 22 6.82 -2.31 -9.34
N SER A 23 6.88 -1.08 -9.86
CA SER A 23 8.04 -0.59 -10.61
C SER A 23 9.28 -0.36 -9.73
N LEU A 24 9.10 0.02 -8.46
CA LEU A 24 10.21 0.36 -7.56
C LEU A 24 10.72 -0.86 -6.77
N TYR A 25 9.80 -1.69 -6.27
CA TYR A 25 10.08 -2.76 -5.31
C TYR A 25 9.82 -4.16 -5.90
N ASN A 26 9.41 -4.26 -7.17
CA ASN A 26 9.09 -5.52 -7.85
C ASN A 26 8.13 -6.41 -7.04
N THR A 27 7.14 -5.77 -6.41
CA THR A 27 6.15 -6.42 -5.54
C THR A 27 4.99 -7.02 -6.35
N LYS A 28 4.28 -7.97 -5.74
CA LYS A 28 3.03 -8.55 -6.23
C LYS A 28 1.78 -7.84 -5.69
N LEU A 29 1.92 -6.64 -5.13
CA LEU A 29 0.82 -5.76 -4.71
C LEU A 29 0.02 -5.25 -5.92
N SER A 30 -0.87 -6.10 -6.42
CA SER A 30 -1.86 -5.75 -7.44
C SER A 30 -2.88 -4.74 -6.89
N PRO A 31 -3.51 -3.93 -7.76
CA PRO A 31 -4.51 -2.95 -7.32
C PRO A 31 -5.68 -3.62 -6.58
N GLU A 32 -6.12 -4.80 -7.03
CA GLU A 32 -7.16 -5.58 -6.34
C GLU A 32 -6.76 -5.98 -4.91
N LEU A 33 -5.47 -6.29 -4.67
CA LEU A 33 -4.99 -6.61 -3.33
C LEU A 33 -5.06 -5.39 -2.42
N ILE A 34 -4.61 -4.24 -2.92
CA ILE A 34 -4.66 -2.96 -2.19
C ILE A 34 -6.11 -2.60 -1.85
N GLU A 35 -7.04 -2.74 -2.79
CA GLU A 35 -8.46 -2.47 -2.56
C GLU A 35 -9.05 -3.40 -1.48
N ARG A 36 -8.68 -4.69 -1.49
CA ARG A 36 -9.08 -5.64 -0.44
C ARG A 36 -8.49 -5.29 0.92
N ILE A 37 -7.26 -4.74 0.96
CA ILE A 37 -6.62 -4.27 2.20
C ILE A 37 -7.34 -3.03 2.73
N GLU A 38 -7.63 -2.06 1.87
CA GLU A 38 -8.40 -0.85 2.23
C GLU A 38 -9.82 -1.20 2.71
N SER A 39 -10.46 -2.18 2.06
CA SER A 39 -11.77 -2.71 2.45
C SER A 39 -11.73 -3.62 3.67
N LYS A 40 -10.57 -3.81 4.31
CA LYS A 40 -10.34 -4.70 5.47
C LYS A 40 -10.76 -6.16 5.20
N GLN A 41 -10.88 -6.56 3.94
CA GLN A 41 -11.22 -7.93 3.53
C GLN A 41 -10.02 -8.86 3.61
N THR A 42 -8.81 -8.31 3.52
CA THR A 42 -7.56 -9.04 3.73
C THR A 42 -6.63 -8.24 4.62
N LYS A 43 -5.76 -8.94 5.36
CA LYS A 43 -4.68 -8.29 6.11
C LYS A 43 -3.50 -8.04 5.19
N LEU A 44 -2.87 -6.88 5.38
CA LEU A 44 -1.60 -6.56 4.76
C LEU A 44 -0.51 -7.48 5.33
N LYS A 45 0.26 -8.13 4.45
CA LYS A 45 1.39 -8.96 4.90
C LYS A 45 2.52 -8.05 5.40
N ASN A 46 3.32 -8.53 6.35
CA ASN A 46 4.44 -7.76 6.89
C ASN A 46 5.41 -7.27 5.81
N GLU A 47 5.74 -8.10 4.82
CA GLU A 47 6.62 -7.72 3.70
C GLU A 47 6.01 -6.60 2.85
N ASP A 48 4.74 -6.73 2.48
CA ASP A 48 4.00 -5.71 1.73
C ASP A 48 3.84 -4.42 2.55
N ALA A 49 3.65 -4.53 3.86
CA ALA A 49 3.57 -3.41 4.79
C ALA A 49 4.88 -2.64 4.89
N GLN A 50 6.03 -3.34 4.90
CA GLN A 50 7.34 -2.70 4.89
C GLN A 50 7.58 -1.94 3.59
N ILE A 51 7.26 -2.55 2.45
CA ILE A 51 7.41 -1.91 1.13
C ILE A 51 6.55 -0.64 1.04
N LEU A 52 5.29 -0.73 1.47
CA LEU A 52 4.39 0.43 1.51
C LEU A 52 4.90 1.48 2.50
N ALA A 53 5.42 1.07 3.65
CA ALA A 53 5.98 1.95 4.65
C ALA A 53 7.17 2.75 4.09
N GLU A 54 8.10 2.07 3.42
CA GLU A 54 9.23 2.72 2.73
C GLU A 54 8.75 3.67 1.63
N PHE A 55 7.77 3.25 0.81
CA PHE A 55 7.21 4.09 -0.26
C PHE A 55 6.55 5.37 0.28
N PHE A 56 5.78 5.26 1.36
CA PHE A 56 5.11 6.39 1.99
C PHE A 56 6.00 7.14 2.98
N ASN A 57 7.28 6.75 3.10
CA ASN A 57 8.23 7.27 4.09
C ASN A 57 7.63 7.30 5.51
N THR A 58 6.98 6.19 5.88
CA THR A 58 6.25 5.99 7.14
C THR A 58 6.67 4.66 7.76
N THR A 59 6.12 4.30 8.91
CA THR A 59 6.33 2.98 9.54
C THR A 59 5.22 2.00 9.15
N SER A 60 5.56 0.71 9.09
CA SER A 60 4.61 -0.37 8.81
C SER A 60 3.52 -0.49 9.88
N GLU A 61 3.83 -0.12 11.12
CA GLU A 61 2.85 0.01 12.22
C GLU A 61 1.76 1.05 11.90
N ASP A 62 2.09 2.09 11.13
CA ASP A 62 1.10 3.09 10.76
C ASP A 62 0.12 2.54 9.72
N LEU A 63 0.51 1.53 8.93
CA LEU A 63 -0.27 0.93 7.85
C LEU A 63 -1.07 -0.32 8.25
N MET A 64 -0.81 -0.88 9.44
CA MET A 64 -1.48 -2.08 9.99
C MET A 64 -2.82 -1.81 10.66
#